data_AF-A0A1H0W4V2-F1
#
_entry.id   AF-A0A1H0W4V2-F1
#
_cell.length_a   1.000
_cell.length_b   1.000
_cell.length_c   1.000
_cell.angle_alpha   90.00
_cell.angle_beta   90.00
_cell.angle_gamma   90.00
#
_symmetry.space_group_name_H-M   'P 1'
#
loop_
_entity.id
_entity.type
_entity.pdbx_description
1 polymer ?
#
loop_
_entity_poly.entity_id
_entity_poly.type
_entity_poly.pdbx_seq_one_letter_code
_entity_poly.pdbx_strand_id
1 'polypeptide(L)' 'MREYLEIEGKQYRYIPDYKNNRILRTSFNNLARKTFGIDFEQWYKDGYVK' A
#
# COMPACT_ATOMS: atom_id res chain seq x y z
N MET A 1 16.02 -10.81 -1.61
CA MET A 1 15.36 -9.58 -1.12
C MET A 1 15.21 -9.72 0.40
N ARG A 2 15.48 -8.69 1.21
CA ARG A 2 15.36 -8.80 2.68
C ARG A 2 13.87 -8.84 3.05
N GLU A 3 13.46 -9.84 3.81
CA GLU A 3 12.07 -10.05 4.23
C GLU A 3 11.66 -9.09 5.38
N TYR A 4 12.65 -8.63 6.16
CA TYR A 4 12.45 -7.71 7.28
C TYR A 4 13.44 -6.55 7.25
N LEU A 5 12.99 -5.38 7.72
CA LEU A 5 13.72 -4.12 7.83
C LEU A 5 13.74 -3.69 9.29
N GLU A 6 14.87 -3.16 9.74
CA GLU A 6 14.98 -2.56 11.07
C GLU A 6 14.98 -1.04 10.95
N ILE A 7 14.03 -0.40 11.63
CA ILE A 7 13.90 1.07 11.67
C ILE A 7 13.72 1.44 13.14
N GLU A 8 14.62 2.29 13.66
CA GLU A 8 14.61 2.74 15.07
C GLU A 8 14.55 1.57 16.09
N GLY A 9 15.29 0.49 15.83
CA GLY A 9 15.32 -0.70 16.69
C GLY A 9 14.06 -1.57 16.64
N LYS A 10 13.14 -1.30 15.71
CA LYS A 10 11.93 -2.09 15.49
C LYS A 10 12.01 -2.84 14.17
N GLN A 11 11.56 -4.10 14.18
CA GLN A 11 11.53 -4.98 13.03
C GLN A 11 10.20 -4.85 12.27
N TYR A 12 10.29 -4.63 10.96
CA TYR A 12 9.15 -4.47 10.05
C TYR A 12 9.25 -5.47 8.92
N ARG A 13 8.13 -6.09 8.52
CA ARG A 13 8.10 -6.92 7.32
C ARG A 13 8.08 -6.04 6.08
N TYR A 14 9.02 -6.28 5.16
CA TYR A 14 8.99 -5.66 3.84
C TYR A 14 8.04 -6.44 2.93
N ILE A 15 7.04 -5.76 2.39
CA ILE A 15 6.01 -6.38 1.54
C ILE A 15 6.10 -5.75 0.14
N PRO A 16 6.77 -6.40 -0.82
CA PRO A 16 6.73 -5.98 -2.22
C PRO A 16 5.34 -6.22 -2.80
N ASP A 17 5.00 -5.49 -3.87
CA ASP A 17 3.75 -5.65 -4.62
C ASP A 17 2.47 -5.66 -3.75
N TYR A 18 2.45 -4.85 -2.69
CA TYR A 18 1.31 -4.78 -1.75
C TYR A 18 -0.03 -4.45 -2.45
N LYS A 19 0.02 -3.84 -3.65
CA LYS A 19 -1.13 -3.61 -4.52
C LYS A 19 -1.93 -4.90 -4.84
N ASN A 20 -1.25 -6.04 -4.90
CA ASN A 20 -1.90 -7.35 -5.12
C ASN A 20 -2.53 -7.89 -3.82
N ASN A 21 -2.13 -7.37 -2.66
CA ASN A 21 -2.74 -7.71 -1.38
C ASN A 21 -3.94 -6.80 -1.11
N ARG A 22 -5.15 -7.33 -1.34
CA ARG A 22 -6.41 -6.59 -1.17
C ARG A 22 -6.53 -5.90 0.19
N ILE A 23 -6.12 -6.57 1.28
CA ILE A 23 -6.25 -6.03 2.64
C ILE A 23 -5.34 -4.81 2.82
N LEU A 24 -4.06 -4.95 2.47
CA LEU A 24 -3.08 -3.87 2.61
C LEU A 24 -3.40 -2.70 1.68
N ARG A 25 -3.74 -2.98 0.42
CA ARG A 25 -4.15 -1.97 -0.56
C ARG A 25 -5.38 -1.17 -0.07
N THR A 26 -6.41 -1.85 0.42
CA THR A 26 -7.64 -1.20 0.89
C THR A 26 -7.38 -0.36 2.14
N SER A 27 -6.60 -0.89 3.09
CA SER A 27 -6.23 -0.17 4.31
C SER A 27 -5.45 1.11 3.99
N PHE A 28 -4.45 1.00 3.09
CA PHE A 28 -3.68 2.15 2.61
C PHE A 28 -4.56 3.18 1.91
N ASN A 29 -5.46 2.76 1.01
CA ASN A 29 -6.37 3.68 0.32
C ASN A 29 -7.29 4.42 1.30
N ASN A 30 -7.81 3.72 2.31
CA ASN A 30 -8.65 4.34 3.33
C ASN A 30 -7.90 5.39 4.14
N LEU A 31 -6.63 5.13 4.48
CA LEU A 31 -5.78 6.10 5.17
C LEU A 31 -5.54 7.34 4.29
N ALA A 32 -5.16 7.14 3.02
CA ALA A 32 -4.92 8.24 2.10
C ALA A 32 -6.17 9.10 1.87
N ARG A 33 -7.35 8.49 1.75
CA ARG A 33 -8.62 9.20 1.61
C ARG A 33 -8.91 10.07 2.84
N LYS A 34 -8.67 9.55 4.04
CA LYS A 34 -8.92 10.27 5.30
C LYS A 34 -7.93 11.41 5.53
N THR A 35 -6.66 11.23 5.17
CA THR A 35 -5.61 12.20 5.46
C THR A 35 -5.46 13.25 4.37
N PHE A 36 -5.62 12.85 3.10
CA PHE A 36 -5.32 13.69 1.94
C PHE A 36 -6.50 13.88 0.98
N GLY A 37 -7.62 13.18 1.18
CA GLY A 37 -8.76 13.23 0.25
C GLY A 37 -8.51 12.54 -1.09
N ILE A 38 -7.46 11.71 -1.21
CA ILE A 38 -7.07 11.03 -2.45
C ILE A 38 -7.59 9.58 -2.44
N ASP A 39 -8.07 9.09 -3.60
CA ASP A 39 -8.52 7.70 -3.77
C ASP A 39 -7.75 6.98 -4.91
N PHE A 40 -6.96 5.99 -4.54
CA PHE A 40 -6.16 5.16 -5.44
C PHE A 40 -6.89 3.90 -5.93
N GLU A 41 -8.01 3.52 -5.30
CA GLU A 41 -8.76 2.32 -5.71
C GLU A 41 -9.39 2.52 -7.08
N GLN A 42 -9.86 3.73 -7.37
CA GLN A 42 -10.41 4.07 -8.68
C GLN A 42 -9.32 3.95 -9.76
N TRP A 43 -8.18 4.59 -9.55
CA TRP A 43 -7.02 4.51 -10.45
C TRP A 43 -6.50 3.07 -10.65
N TYR A 44 -6.49 2.27 -9.58
CA TYR A 44 -6.11 0.85 -9.66
C TYR A 44 -7.11 0.02 -10.47
N LYS A 45 -8.42 0.25 -10.30
CA LYS A 45 -9.49 -0.50 -10.97
C LYS A 45 -9.69 -0.11 -12.42
N ASP A 46 -9.54 1.17 -12.74
CA ASP A 46 -9.69 1.69 -14.09
C ASP A 46 -8.60 1.16 -15.03
N GLY A 47 -7.57 0.53 -14.45
CA GLY A 47 -6.46 -0.03 -15.16
C GLY A 47 -5.60 1.11 -15.70
N TYR A 48 -4.37 1.21 -15.23
CA TYR A 48 -3.36 1.89 -16.02
C TYR A 48 -3.07 1.01 -17.25
N VAL A 49 -3.99 1.04 -18.22
CA VAL A 49 -3.86 0.46 -19.55
C VAL A 49 -3.74 1.63 -20.50
N LYS A 50 -2.52 2.07 -20.75
CA LYS A 50 -2.18 2.87 -21.92
C LYS A 50 -1.01 2.22 -22.61
#